data_AF-A0A2T4TD31-F1
#
_entry.id   AF-A0A2T4TD31-F1
#
_cell.length_a   1.000
_cell.length_b   1.000
_cell.length_c   1.000
_cell.angle_alpha   90.00
_cell.angle_beta   90.00
_cell.angle_gamma   90.00
#
_symmetry.space_group_name_H-M   'P 1'
#
loop_
_entity.id
_entity.type
_entity.pdbx_description
1 polymer ?
#
loop_
_entity_poly.entity_id
_entity_poly.type
_entity_poly.pdbx_seq_one_letter_code
_entity_poly.pdbx_strand_id
1 'polypeptide(L)'
;MVAEERFHEGIWCYNKCILDEAKTTVIYSHEDKALVVTPCFYGQGNIRFKIIDDEDNVVYTSSALEKEVQENVYDLSSFINYKVVFFEKERGLSLKKERILKEFPIVFYAREDFVGKSFKIKEVYFDQLVRGEFLRKRHYFNTTYVYFKEMISGNEYIGEVYVRTYNGAFMLDNINPVDIEICSDVIDGMIELSITKDGDGLLLDFDHHGIMNSMDDGKAADIFSYNIDMKGVESV
;
A
#
# COMPACT_ATOMS: atom_id res chain seq x y z
N MET A 1 -35.09 -28.80 -44.80
CA MET A 1 -34.76 -27.38 -44.59
C MET A 1 -34.10 -27.26 -43.24
N VAL A 2 -32.77 -27.13 -43.22
CA VAL A 2 -32.03 -26.76 -42.01
C VAL A 2 -31.30 -25.50 -42.41
N ALA A 3 -31.76 -24.36 -41.90
CA ALA A 3 -31.04 -23.11 -42.05
C ALA A 3 -29.85 -23.17 -41.07
N GLU A 4 -28.66 -23.42 -41.62
CA GLU A 4 -27.41 -23.27 -40.87
C GLU A 4 -27.26 -21.80 -40.44
N GLU A 5 -27.16 -21.60 -39.13
CA GLU A 5 -26.81 -20.32 -38.51
C GLU A 5 -25.41 -19.90 -38.97
N ARG A 6 -25.35 -19.03 -39.99
CA ARG A 6 -24.14 -18.31 -40.36
C ARG A 6 -23.96 -17.10 -39.44
N PHE A 7 -23.50 -17.31 -38.22
CA PHE A 7 -22.86 -16.24 -37.45
C PHE A 7 -21.42 -16.11 -37.94
N HIS A 8 -21.17 -15.11 -38.79
CA HIS A 8 -19.80 -14.64 -39.05
C HIS A 8 -19.34 -13.81 -37.84
N GLU A 9 -18.16 -14.10 -37.32
CA GLU A 9 -17.49 -13.31 -36.28
C GLU A 9 -17.54 -11.81 -36.65
N GLY A 10 -18.19 -11.02 -35.80
CA GLY A 10 -18.32 -9.57 -36.02
C GLY A 10 -16.99 -8.86 -35.78
N ILE A 11 -16.66 -7.91 -36.65
CA ILE A 11 -15.52 -7.00 -36.44
C ILE A 11 -15.97 -5.87 -35.52
N TRP A 12 -15.25 -5.68 -34.42
CA TRP A 12 -15.48 -4.57 -33.49
C TRP A 12 -14.83 -3.30 -34.05
N CYS A 13 -15.64 -2.40 -34.60
CA CYS A 13 -15.20 -1.07 -35.05
C CYS A 13 -15.45 -0.03 -33.96
N TYR A 14 -14.39 0.39 -33.27
CA TYR A 14 -14.46 1.43 -32.25
C TYR A 14 -14.34 2.82 -32.88
N ASN A 15 -15.44 3.57 -32.89
CA ASN A 15 -15.48 4.96 -33.38
C ASN A 15 -14.84 5.96 -32.39
N LYS A 16 -14.46 5.51 -31.19
CA LYS A 16 -13.84 6.28 -30.12
C LYS A 16 -12.88 5.39 -29.35
N CYS A 17 -11.84 5.98 -28.74
CA CYS A 17 -10.98 5.22 -27.84
C CYS A 17 -11.71 4.77 -26.58
N ILE A 18 -11.46 3.54 -26.14
CA ILE A 18 -11.99 2.98 -24.90
C ILE A 18 -10.85 2.31 -24.15
N LEU A 19 -10.69 2.63 -22.86
CA LEU A 19 -9.75 1.96 -21.99
C LEU A 19 -10.37 0.64 -21.49
N ASP A 20 -9.63 -0.45 -21.56
CA ASP A 20 -9.96 -1.72 -20.93
C ASP A 20 -9.48 -1.68 -19.48
N GLU A 21 -10.39 -1.36 -18.56
CA GLU A 21 -10.09 -1.17 -17.14
C GLU A 21 -9.61 -2.46 -16.46
N ALA A 22 -10.09 -3.62 -16.92
CA ALA A 22 -9.73 -4.91 -16.33
C ALA A 22 -8.30 -5.33 -16.69
N LYS A 23 -7.77 -4.82 -17.80
CA LYS A 23 -6.41 -5.12 -18.28
C LYS A 23 -5.42 -3.99 -18.06
N THR A 24 -5.90 -2.78 -17.82
CA THR A 24 -5.03 -1.63 -17.52
C THR A 24 -4.58 -1.72 -16.08
N THR A 25 -3.27 -1.68 -15.85
CA THR A 25 -2.68 -1.70 -14.51
C THR A 25 -1.97 -0.40 -14.20
N VAL A 26 -2.07 0.02 -12.95
CA VAL A 26 -1.37 1.16 -12.36
C VAL A 26 -0.88 0.68 -11.00
N ILE A 27 0.39 0.31 -10.89
CA ILE A 27 0.96 -0.32 -9.69
C ILE A 27 2.31 0.30 -9.37
N TYR A 28 2.69 0.34 -8.10
CA TYR A 28 4.03 0.75 -7.69
C TYR A 28 4.96 -0.46 -7.64
N SER A 29 6.11 -0.39 -8.30
CA SER A 29 7.16 -1.40 -8.25
C SER A 29 8.20 -0.99 -7.21
N HIS A 30 8.36 -1.81 -6.16
CA HIS A 30 9.41 -1.60 -5.15
C HIS A 30 10.81 -1.88 -5.69
N GLU A 31 10.94 -2.76 -6.70
CA GLU A 31 12.21 -3.07 -7.35
C GLU A 31 12.68 -1.90 -8.23
N ASP A 32 11.77 -1.39 -9.07
CA ASP A 32 12.09 -0.29 -9.99
C ASP A 32 12.00 1.10 -9.33
N LYS A 33 11.42 1.17 -8.13
CA LYS A 33 11.10 2.42 -7.41
C LYS A 33 10.28 3.39 -8.26
N ALA A 34 9.31 2.84 -8.99
CA ALA A 34 8.54 3.58 -9.98
C ALA A 34 7.07 3.19 -9.96
N LEU A 35 6.21 4.14 -10.35
CA LEU A 35 4.85 3.83 -10.72
C LEU A 35 4.84 3.26 -12.15
N VAL A 36 4.44 2.01 -12.28
CA VAL A 36 4.38 1.27 -13.55
C VAL A 36 2.94 1.30 -14.06
N VAL A 37 2.78 1.87 -15.25
CA VAL A 37 1.49 2.00 -15.94
C VAL A 37 1.50 1.12 -17.18
N THR A 38 0.61 0.12 -17.22
CA THR A 38 0.43 -0.74 -18.40
C THR A 38 -0.97 -0.48 -18.99
N PRO A 39 -1.09 0.35 -20.04
CA PRO A 39 -2.38 0.70 -20.61
C PRO A 39 -2.91 -0.41 -21.54
N CYS A 40 -4.18 -0.77 -21.41
CA CYS A 40 -4.86 -1.59 -22.39
C CYS A 40 -6.06 -0.81 -22.95
N PHE A 41 -6.13 -0.60 -24.25
CA PHE A 41 -7.20 0.17 -24.88
C PHE A 41 -7.53 -0.31 -26.29
N TYR A 42 -8.65 0.16 -26.80
CA TYR A 42 -9.14 -0.06 -28.16
C TYR A 42 -9.37 1.28 -28.86
N GLY A 43 -9.02 1.36 -30.15
CA GLY A 43 -9.07 2.60 -30.95
C GLY A 43 -7.68 3.08 -31.39
N GLN A 44 -7.62 4.13 -32.21
CA GLN A 44 -6.38 4.69 -32.79
C GLN A 44 -6.12 6.16 -32.39
N GLY A 45 -6.83 6.67 -31.38
CA GLY A 45 -6.67 8.03 -30.88
C GLY A 45 -5.37 8.22 -30.12
N ASN A 46 -5.03 9.48 -29.85
CA ASN A 46 -3.84 9.86 -29.08
C ASN A 46 -4.17 9.79 -27.58
N ILE A 47 -3.98 8.62 -26.99
CA ILE A 47 -4.23 8.39 -25.56
C ILE A 47 -2.97 8.72 -24.78
N ARG A 48 -3.16 9.36 -23.63
CA ARG A 48 -2.13 9.75 -22.68
C ARG A 48 -2.66 9.56 -21.27
N PHE A 49 -1.78 9.64 -20.28
CA PHE A 49 -2.19 9.84 -18.91
C PHE A 49 -1.45 11.02 -18.29
N LYS A 50 -2.03 11.54 -17.21
CA LYS A 50 -1.37 12.49 -16.31
C LYS A 50 -1.53 12.01 -14.88
N ILE A 51 -0.56 12.34 -14.04
CA ILE A 51 -0.61 12.07 -12.61
C ILE A 51 -0.87 13.39 -11.90
N ILE A 52 -1.87 13.38 -11.04
CA ILE A 52 -2.30 14.54 -10.26
C ILE A 52 -2.10 14.20 -8.78
N ASP A 53 -1.45 15.07 -8.02
CA ASP A 53 -1.28 14.92 -6.56
C ASP A 53 -2.55 15.32 -5.78
N ASP A 54 -2.48 15.30 -4.46
CA ASP A 54 -3.59 15.64 -3.56
C ASP A 54 -3.84 17.15 -3.44
N GLU A 55 -2.92 17.98 -3.95
CA GLU A 55 -3.08 19.43 -4.13
C GLU A 55 -3.65 19.81 -5.52
N ASP A 56 -4.08 18.82 -6.30
CA ASP A 56 -4.57 18.94 -7.67
C ASP A 56 -3.51 19.46 -8.68
N ASN A 57 -2.21 19.38 -8.35
CA ASN A 57 -1.14 19.71 -9.28
C ASN A 57 -0.87 18.55 -10.25
N VAL A 58 -0.65 18.87 -11.53
CA VAL A 58 -0.18 17.89 -12.51
C VAL A 58 1.32 17.69 -12.36
N VAL A 59 1.72 16.60 -11.70
CA VAL A 59 3.14 16.27 -11.44
C VAL A 59 3.79 15.49 -12.58
N TYR A 60 2.99 14.87 -13.45
CA TYR A 60 3.48 14.14 -14.61
C TYR A 60 2.47 14.14 -15.76
N THR A 61 2.95 14.13 -17.00
CA THR A 61 2.13 13.89 -18.20
C THR A 61 2.90 13.00 -19.17
N SER A 62 2.29 11.90 -19.58
CA SER A 62 2.91 10.91 -20.45
C SER A 62 3.07 11.42 -21.89
N SER A 63 3.94 10.72 -22.62
CA SER A 63 3.92 10.73 -24.09
C SER A 63 2.66 10.01 -24.61
N ALA A 64 2.52 9.91 -25.94
CA ALA A 64 1.42 9.14 -26.52
C ALA A 64 1.61 7.65 -26.23
N LEU A 65 0.61 7.01 -25.65
CA LEU A 65 0.72 5.63 -25.21
C LEU A 65 0.59 4.65 -26.35
N GLU A 66 1.36 3.56 -26.24
CA GLU A 66 1.17 2.35 -27.04
C GLU A 66 0.42 1.30 -26.20
N LYS A 67 -0.42 0.51 -26.86
CA LYS A 67 -1.21 -0.52 -26.18
C LYS A 67 -0.29 -1.59 -25.61
N GLU A 68 -0.50 -1.97 -24.36
CA GLU A 68 0.23 -3.03 -23.62
C GLU A 68 1.74 -2.77 -23.47
N VAL A 69 2.19 -1.54 -23.72
CA VAL A 69 3.58 -1.11 -23.47
C VAL A 69 3.66 -0.38 -22.13
N GLN A 70 4.57 -0.82 -21.28
CA GLN A 70 4.76 -0.25 -19.95
C GLN A 70 5.41 1.13 -20.00
N GLU A 71 4.91 2.03 -19.16
CA GLU A 71 5.49 3.35 -18.89
C GLU A 71 5.82 3.44 -17.40
N ASN A 72 7.08 3.76 -17.10
CA ASN A 72 7.57 3.90 -15.73
C ASN A 72 7.66 5.39 -15.37
N VAL A 73 7.07 5.76 -14.25
CA VAL A 73 7.14 7.12 -13.71
C VAL A 73 7.90 7.11 -12.39
N TYR A 74 9.02 7.83 -12.39
CA TYR A 74 9.94 7.96 -11.26
C TYR A 74 9.71 9.27 -10.50
N ASP A 75 10.42 9.45 -9.38
CA ASP A 75 10.47 10.69 -8.60
C ASP A 75 9.12 11.18 -8.05
N LEU A 76 8.18 10.26 -7.83
CA LEU A 76 6.94 10.53 -7.11
C LEU A 76 7.15 10.30 -5.61
N SER A 77 6.62 11.20 -4.79
CA SER A 77 6.68 11.08 -3.34
C SER A 77 5.70 10.02 -2.83
N SER A 78 6.18 9.15 -1.95
CA SER A 78 5.34 8.20 -1.22
C SER A 78 4.33 8.88 -0.30
N PHE A 79 3.31 8.16 0.16
CA PHE A 79 2.25 8.63 1.09
C PHE A 79 1.31 9.72 0.52
N ILE A 80 1.41 10.05 -0.76
CA ILE A 80 0.53 11.02 -1.44
C ILE A 80 -0.63 10.31 -2.12
N ASN A 81 -1.82 10.89 -2.03
CA ASN A 81 -3.02 10.40 -2.71
C ASN A 81 -3.06 10.91 -4.15
N TYR A 82 -2.48 10.16 -5.08
CA TYR A 82 -2.47 10.50 -6.49
C TYR A 82 -3.74 10.05 -7.23
N LYS A 83 -3.99 10.68 -8.38
CA LYS A 83 -4.93 10.22 -9.40
C LYS A 83 -4.18 10.08 -10.73
N VAL A 84 -4.23 8.88 -11.32
CA VAL A 84 -3.77 8.66 -12.70
C VAL A 84 -4.95 8.82 -13.64
N VAL A 85 -4.94 9.88 -14.43
CA VAL A 85 -6.04 10.27 -15.31
C VAL A 85 -5.67 9.97 -16.75
N PHE A 86 -6.29 8.94 -17.33
CA PHE A 86 -6.19 8.63 -18.76
C PHE A 86 -7.11 9.54 -19.56
N PHE A 87 -6.60 10.09 -20.66
CA PHE A 87 -7.36 10.95 -21.54
C PHE A 87 -6.98 10.79 -23.00
N GLU A 88 -7.93 11.08 -23.89
CA GLU A 88 -7.70 11.19 -25.32
C GLU A 88 -7.53 12.66 -25.70
N LYS A 89 -6.44 12.95 -26.41
CA LYS A 89 -6.15 14.27 -26.97
C LYS A 89 -6.61 14.32 -28.43
N GLU A 90 -7.59 15.16 -28.74
CA GLU A 90 -8.06 15.34 -30.12
C GLU A 90 -6.96 15.89 -31.04
N ARG A 91 -6.97 15.48 -32.32
CA ARG A 91 -6.07 16.01 -33.35
C ARG A 91 -6.76 17.18 -34.08
N GLY A 92 -6.18 18.38 -34.01
CA GLY A 92 -6.65 19.56 -34.74
C GLY A 92 -6.21 20.90 -34.13
N LEU A 93 -6.43 22.01 -34.86
CA LEU A 93 -6.15 23.39 -34.41
C LEU A 93 -7.13 23.90 -33.33
N SER A 94 -8.15 23.10 -32.99
CA SER A 94 -9.11 23.45 -31.95
C SER A 94 -8.51 23.18 -30.57
N LEU A 95 -8.46 24.20 -29.72
CA LEU A 95 -8.15 24.16 -28.28
C LEU A 95 -9.20 23.39 -27.46
N LYS A 96 -9.78 22.30 -27.97
CA LYS A 96 -10.87 21.60 -27.30
C LYS A 96 -10.37 20.48 -26.38
N LYS A 97 -10.89 20.62 -25.14
CA LYS A 97 -11.04 19.72 -24.00
C LYS A 97 -10.50 18.29 -24.19
N GLU A 98 -9.54 17.93 -23.34
CA GLU A 98 -9.15 16.54 -23.10
C GLU A 98 -10.39 15.71 -22.76
N ARG A 99 -10.58 14.58 -23.47
CA ARG A 99 -11.64 13.63 -23.13
C ARG A 99 -11.09 12.63 -22.13
N ILE A 100 -11.48 12.77 -20.87
CA ILE A 100 -11.13 11.80 -19.82
C ILE A 100 -11.75 10.44 -20.19
N LEU A 101 -10.92 9.41 -20.14
CA LEU A 101 -11.31 8.02 -20.35
C LEU A 101 -11.56 7.33 -19.01
N LYS A 102 -10.64 7.50 -18.05
CA LYS A 102 -10.71 6.89 -16.73
C LYS A 102 -9.77 7.59 -15.75
N GLU A 103 -10.11 7.51 -14.47
CA GLU A 103 -9.27 7.92 -13.35
C GLU A 103 -9.01 6.72 -12.44
N PHE A 104 -7.76 6.52 -12.06
CA PHE A 104 -7.33 5.51 -11.09
C PHE A 104 -6.78 6.23 -9.85
N PRO A 105 -7.48 6.19 -8.70
CA PRO A 105 -6.88 6.66 -7.46
C PRO A 105 -5.76 5.70 -7.05
N ILE A 106 -4.63 6.24 -6.61
CA ILE A 106 -3.50 5.44 -6.13
C ILE A 106 -2.76 6.14 -5.01
N VAL A 107 -2.41 5.36 -4.00
CA VAL A 107 -1.43 5.70 -2.99
C VAL A 107 -0.42 4.56 -2.95
N PHE A 108 0.85 4.89 -2.81
CA PHE A 108 1.91 3.90 -2.67
C PHE A 108 2.85 4.30 -1.54
N TYR A 109 3.61 3.32 -1.07
CA TYR A 109 4.42 3.42 0.13
C TYR A 109 5.82 2.90 -0.13
N ALA A 110 6.73 3.76 -0.61
CA ALA A 110 8.12 3.39 -0.81
C ALA A 110 8.74 2.91 0.52
N ARG A 111 9.50 1.81 0.48
CA ARG A 111 10.03 1.14 1.68
C ARG A 111 11.01 2.04 2.43
N GLU A 112 11.79 2.81 1.70
CA GLU A 112 12.76 3.76 2.24
C GLU A 112 12.07 4.89 3.01
N ASP A 113 10.87 5.29 2.59
CA ASP A 113 10.14 6.42 3.17
C ASP A 113 9.44 6.08 4.49
N PHE A 114 9.54 4.84 4.97
CA PHE A 114 9.10 4.47 6.32
C PHE A 114 10.04 5.03 7.39
N VAL A 115 11.33 5.17 7.09
CA VAL A 115 12.33 5.66 8.05
C VAL A 115 11.96 7.07 8.51
N GLY A 116 12.01 7.30 9.82
CA GLY A 116 11.62 8.57 10.43
C GLY A 116 10.11 8.72 10.65
N LYS A 117 9.31 7.67 10.43
CA LYS A 117 7.86 7.70 10.62
C LYS A 117 7.40 6.73 11.71
N SER A 118 6.32 7.13 12.37
CA SER A 118 5.61 6.30 13.34
C SER A 118 4.25 5.89 12.82
N PHE A 119 3.87 4.66 13.11
CA PHE A 119 2.61 4.07 12.71
C PHE A 119 1.91 3.46 13.91
N LYS A 120 0.59 3.64 13.97
CA LYS A 120 -0.24 3.00 14.98
C LYS A 120 -0.34 1.51 14.68
N ILE A 121 -0.02 0.66 15.66
CA ILE A 121 -0.35 -0.75 15.63
C ILE A 121 -1.85 -0.86 15.97
N LYS A 122 -2.67 -1.32 15.03
CA LYS A 122 -4.12 -1.41 15.19
C LYS A 122 -4.56 -2.72 15.80
N GLU A 123 -4.05 -3.81 15.25
CA GLU A 123 -4.36 -5.15 15.71
C GLU A 123 -3.14 -6.04 15.65
N VAL A 124 -3.14 -7.03 16.53
CA VAL A 124 -2.11 -8.04 16.62
C VAL A 124 -2.74 -9.42 16.65
N TYR A 125 -1.97 -10.40 16.22
CA TYR A 125 -2.37 -11.79 16.25
C TYR A 125 -1.44 -12.58 17.18
N PHE A 126 -2.06 -13.44 18.00
CA PHE A 126 -1.39 -14.27 19.00
C PHE A 126 -2.09 -15.63 19.10
N ASP A 127 -1.38 -16.64 19.58
CA ASP A 127 -1.93 -17.98 19.78
C ASP A 127 -2.25 -18.19 21.25
N GLN A 128 -3.40 -18.80 21.50
CA GLN A 128 -3.80 -19.20 22.84
C GLN A 128 -4.06 -20.70 22.88
N LEU A 129 -3.40 -21.39 23.82
CA LEU A 129 -3.67 -22.79 24.10
C LEU A 129 -5.02 -22.92 24.80
N VAL A 130 -6.02 -23.45 24.09
CA VAL A 130 -7.37 -23.72 24.61
C VAL A 130 -7.65 -25.20 24.47
N ARG A 131 -7.80 -25.90 25.61
CA ARG A 131 -8.11 -27.35 25.65
C ARG A 131 -7.13 -28.23 24.85
N GLY A 132 -5.85 -27.83 24.78
CA GLY A 132 -4.80 -28.58 24.09
C GLY A 132 -4.59 -28.19 22.63
N GLU A 133 -5.36 -27.25 22.09
CA GLU A 133 -5.19 -26.72 20.73
C GLU A 133 -4.78 -25.24 20.76
N PHE A 134 -3.85 -24.86 19.89
CA PHE A 134 -3.52 -23.45 19.69
C PHE A 134 -4.55 -22.81 18.78
N LEU A 135 -5.28 -21.84 19.33
CA LEU A 135 -6.26 -21.06 18.57
C LEU A 135 -5.66 -19.68 18.28
N ARG A 136 -5.59 -19.36 16.99
CA ARG A 136 -5.21 -18.03 16.53
C ARG A 136 -6.28 -17.02 16.90
N LYS A 137 -5.88 -15.98 17.61
CA LYS A 137 -6.75 -14.89 18.06
C LYS A 137 -6.17 -13.55 17.62
N ARG A 138 -7.04 -12.53 17.65
CA ARG A 138 -6.66 -11.14 17.41
C ARG A 138 -6.94 -10.30 18.63
N HIS A 139 -6.14 -9.26 18.83
CA HIS A 139 -6.35 -8.23 19.84
C HIS A 139 -6.16 -6.84 19.23
N TYR A 140 -6.92 -5.85 19.70
CA TYR A 140 -6.86 -4.49 19.19
C TYR A 140 -6.06 -3.60 20.14
N PHE A 141 -5.18 -2.78 19.57
CA PHE A 141 -4.43 -1.76 20.29
C PHE A 141 -4.96 -0.37 19.95
N ASN A 142 -5.05 0.48 20.97
CA ASN A 142 -5.57 1.84 20.81
C ASN A 142 -4.49 2.91 20.91
N THR A 143 -3.39 2.61 21.57
CA THR A 143 -2.39 3.58 22.01
C THR A 143 -0.97 3.17 21.66
N THR A 144 -0.77 2.00 21.05
CA THR A 144 0.56 1.47 20.75
C THR A 144 1.00 1.83 19.34
N TYR A 145 2.25 2.26 19.22
CA TYR A 145 2.85 2.72 17.98
C TYR A 145 4.23 2.09 17.80
N VAL A 146 4.64 1.99 16.55
CA VAL A 146 5.99 1.58 16.16
C VAL A 146 6.62 2.70 15.33
N TYR A 147 7.84 3.08 15.67
CA TYR A 147 8.67 4.04 14.96
C TYR A 147 9.75 3.30 14.17
N PHE A 148 9.84 3.57 12.87
CA PHE A 148 10.87 3.02 12.00
C PHE A 148 12.10 3.92 12.05
N LYS A 149 13.17 3.45 12.69
CA LYS A 149 14.37 4.26 12.97
C LYS A 149 15.40 4.17 11.86
N GLU A 150 15.63 2.96 11.35
CA GLU A 150 16.66 2.69 10.35
C GLU A 150 16.24 1.51 9.48
N MET A 151 16.55 1.58 8.19
CA MET A 151 16.36 0.47 7.25
C MET A 151 17.66 -0.34 7.15
N ILE A 152 17.56 -1.65 7.36
CA ILE A 152 18.70 -2.57 7.27
C ILE A 152 18.81 -3.13 5.85
N SER A 153 17.70 -3.63 5.32
CA SER A 153 17.60 -4.18 3.97
C SER A 153 16.14 -4.14 3.51
N GLY A 154 15.86 -4.23 2.21
CA GLY A 154 14.52 -4.28 1.57
C GLY A 154 13.27 -4.13 2.47
N ASN A 155 12.96 -5.12 3.29
CA ASN A 155 11.79 -5.12 4.20
C ASN A 155 12.15 -5.15 5.69
N GLU A 156 13.43 -5.11 6.05
CA GLU A 156 13.97 -5.23 7.40
C GLU A 156 14.43 -3.87 7.95
N TYR A 157 14.05 -3.58 9.19
CA TYR A 157 14.28 -2.31 9.85
C TYR A 157 14.61 -2.51 11.33
N ILE A 158 15.29 -1.52 11.89
CA ILE A 158 15.35 -1.32 13.34
C ILE A 158 14.33 -0.23 13.71
N GLY A 159 13.61 -0.44 14.80
CA GLY A 159 12.64 0.52 15.30
C GLY A 159 12.47 0.56 16.81
N GLU A 160 11.49 1.34 17.24
CA GLU A 160 11.17 1.56 18.64
C GLU A 160 9.64 1.52 18.82
N VAL A 161 9.19 0.77 19.82
CA VAL A 161 7.78 0.66 20.21
C VAL A 161 7.50 1.61 21.37
N TYR A 162 6.39 2.33 21.28
CA TYR A 162 5.96 3.24 22.34
C TYR A 162 4.45 3.28 22.49
N VAL A 163 4.02 3.77 23.65
CA VAL A 163 2.60 3.94 23.99
C VAL A 163 2.30 5.44 24.10
N ARG A 164 1.27 5.89 23.39
CA ARG A 164 0.78 7.27 23.44
C ARG A 164 -0.52 7.34 24.23
N THR A 165 -0.50 8.10 25.30
CA THR A 165 -1.69 8.38 26.13
C THR A 165 -1.98 9.89 26.13
N TYR A 166 -3.04 10.30 26.83
CA TYR A 166 -3.32 11.72 27.03
C TYR A 166 -2.18 12.46 27.76
N ASN A 167 -1.38 11.74 28.57
CA ASN A 167 -0.27 12.28 29.35
C ASN A 167 1.04 12.40 28.57
N GLY A 168 1.09 11.92 27.33
CA GLY A 168 2.30 11.91 26.52
C GLY A 168 2.65 10.52 25.98
N ALA A 169 3.84 10.44 25.38
CA ALA A 169 4.40 9.22 24.82
C ALA A 169 5.39 8.58 25.81
N PHE A 170 5.29 7.26 25.96
CA PHE A 170 6.12 6.45 26.85
C PHE A 170 6.81 5.36 26.03
N MET A 171 8.14 5.35 26.02
CA MET A 171 8.93 4.32 25.37
C MET A 171 8.86 3.01 26.16
N LEU A 172 8.84 1.88 25.45
CA LEU A 172 8.94 0.56 26.05
C LEU A 172 10.42 0.15 26.14
N ASP A 173 11.15 0.78 27.07
CA ASP A 173 12.62 0.68 27.16
C ASP A 173 13.18 -0.74 27.37
N ASN A 174 12.40 -1.66 27.93
CA ASN A 174 12.88 -3.03 28.17
C ASN A 174 12.82 -3.92 26.93
N ILE A 175 12.10 -3.50 25.89
CA ILE A 175 11.99 -4.24 24.62
C ILE A 175 12.66 -3.49 23.46
N ASN A 176 12.89 -2.18 23.60
CA ASN A 176 13.54 -1.39 22.56
C ASN A 176 15.07 -1.52 22.60
N PRO A 177 15.75 -1.43 21.45
CA PRO A 177 15.19 -1.37 20.08
C PRO A 177 14.70 -2.75 19.61
N VAL A 178 13.78 -2.75 18.64
CA VAL A 178 13.20 -3.95 18.03
C VAL A 178 13.61 -4.09 16.57
N ASP A 179 13.65 -5.33 16.09
CA ASP A 179 13.72 -5.66 14.67
C ASP A 179 12.30 -5.69 14.10
N ILE A 180 12.13 -5.11 12.92
CA ILE A 180 10.85 -5.04 12.21
C ILE A 180 11.04 -5.61 10.81
N GLU A 181 10.17 -6.52 10.41
CA GLU A 181 10.09 -7.01 9.03
C GLU A 181 8.71 -6.68 8.46
N ILE A 182 8.65 -6.07 7.28
CA ILE A 182 7.40 -5.90 6.53
C ILE A 182 7.06 -7.20 5.80
N CYS A 183 5.94 -7.82 6.17
CA CYS A 183 5.52 -9.13 5.69
C CYS A 183 4.48 -9.06 4.56
N SER A 184 3.90 -7.89 4.28
CA SER A 184 2.85 -7.74 3.27
C SER A 184 2.92 -6.45 2.46
N ASP A 185 2.22 -6.46 1.34
CA ASP A 185 1.77 -5.22 0.68
C ASP A 185 0.63 -4.57 1.47
N VAL A 186 0.17 -3.41 1.01
CA VAL A 186 -0.95 -2.71 1.64
C VAL A 186 -2.28 -3.35 1.27
N ILE A 187 -2.97 -3.89 2.27
CA ILE A 187 -4.30 -4.49 2.13
C ILE A 187 -5.25 -3.73 3.05
N ASP A 188 -6.31 -3.17 2.49
CA ASP A 188 -7.30 -2.35 3.22
C ASP A 188 -6.70 -1.20 4.06
N GLY A 189 -5.58 -0.64 3.59
CA GLY A 189 -4.87 0.45 4.25
C GLY A 189 -4.04 0.00 5.46
N MET A 190 -3.75 -1.29 5.58
CA MET A 190 -2.89 -1.86 6.61
C MET A 190 -1.70 -2.60 6.00
N ILE A 191 -0.62 -2.67 6.76
CA ILE A 191 0.56 -3.50 6.47
C ILE A 191 0.77 -4.45 7.64
N GLU A 192 1.03 -5.71 7.33
CA GLU A 192 1.45 -6.72 8.28
C GLU A 192 2.96 -6.64 8.52
N LEU A 193 3.34 -6.68 9.79
CA LEU A 193 4.72 -6.69 10.27
C LEU A 193 4.97 -7.92 11.13
N SER A 194 6.21 -8.38 11.12
CA SER A 194 6.83 -9.11 12.23
C SER A 194 7.64 -8.12 13.06
N ILE A 195 7.54 -8.19 14.39
CA ILE A 195 8.33 -7.36 15.31
C ILE A 195 8.90 -8.26 16.39
N THR A 196 10.22 -8.24 16.54
CA THR A 196 10.95 -9.10 17.48
C THR A 196 12.00 -8.32 18.26
N LYS A 197 12.39 -8.85 19.42
CA LYS A 197 13.55 -8.41 20.18
C LYS A 197 14.56 -9.55 20.23
N ASP A 198 15.71 -9.35 19.59
CA ASP A 198 16.80 -10.34 19.54
C ASP A 198 16.35 -11.72 18.99
N GLY A 199 15.38 -11.70 18.07
CA GLY A 199 14.74 -12.87 17.47
C GLY A 199 13.51 -13.42 18.21
N ASP A 200 13.24 -12.96 19.42
CA ASP A 200 12.08 -13.39 20.22
C ASP A 200 10.86 -12.49 19.99
N GLY A 201 9.66 -13.09 19.99
CA GLY A 201 8.40 -12.35 19.85
C GLY A 201 8.10 -11.48 21.07
N LEU A 202 7.42 -10.35 20.86
CA LEU A 202 7.01 -9.49 21.96
C LEU A 202 5.76 -10.03 22.65
N LEU A 203 5.61 -9.73 23.93
CA LEU A 203 4.55 -10.27 24.77
C LEU A 203 3.30 -9.37 24.77
N LEU A 204 2.13 -9.99 24.68
CA LEU A 204 0.84 -9.33 24.76
C LEU A 204 0.50 -8.94 26.20
N ASP A 205 0.20 -7.66 26.42
CA ASP A 205 -0.30 -7.13 27.68
C ASP A 205 -1.82 -6.95 27.61
N PHE A 206 -2.55 -7.93 28.16
CA PHE A 206 -4.02 -7.89 28.20
C PHE A 206 -4.57 -6.82 29.14
N ASP A 207 -3.83 -6.47 30.20
CA ASP A 207 -4.30 -5.51 31.21
C ASP A 207 -4.22 -4.08 30.67
N HIS A 208 -3.19 -3.78 29.87
CA HIS A 208 -2.98 -2.47 29.28
C HIS A 208 -3.39 -2.39 27.79
N HIS A 209 -3.93 -3.47 27.22
CA HIS A 209 -4.33 -3.55 25.81
C HIS A 209 -3.20 -3.13 24.85
N GLY A 210 -2.00 -3.67 25.06
CA GLY A 210 -0.79 -3.25 24.36
C GLY A 210 0.31 -4.31 24.35
N ILE A 211 1.55 -3.84 24.18
CA ILE A 211 2.74 -4.69 24.24
C ILE A 211 3.35 -4.52 25.64
N MET A 212 3.72 -5.64 26.25
CA MET A 212 4.33 -5.65 27.57
C MET A 212 5.73 -5.05 27.52
N ASN A 213 6.07 -4.19 28.49
CA ASN A 213 7.44 -3.67 28.64
C ASN A 213 8.35 -4.67 29.37
N SER A 214 8.35 -5.93 28.92
CA SER A 214 9.14 -7.04 29.47
C SER A 214 9.24 -8.14 28.39
N MET A 215 10.35 -8.88 28.41
CA MET A 215 10.54 -10.10 27.60
C MET A 215 10.33 -11.39 28.41
N ASP A 216 10.07 -11.28 29.71
CA ASP A 216 9.91 -12.43 30.60
C ASP A 216 8.58 -12.34 31.36
N ASP A 217 7.61 -13.17 30.94
CA ASP A 217 6.39 -13.47 31.68
C ASP A 217 5.90 -14.88 31.30
N GLY A 218 5.87 -15.79 32.28
CA GLY A 218 5.49 -17.20 32.04
C GLY A 218 4.01 -17.46 31.70
N LYS A 219 3.18 -16.42 31.60
CA LYS A 219 1.75 -16.52 31.27
C LYS A 219 1.35 -15.63 30.08
N ALA A 220 2.17 -14.68 29.69
CA ALA A 220 1.90 -13.82 28.55
C ALA A 220 1.94 -14.63 27.25
N ALA A 221 1.16 -14.18 26.27
CA ALA A 221 1.15 -14.79 24.95
C ALA A 221 2.09 -14.03 24.02
N ASP A 222 2.84 -14.76 23.20
CA ASP A 222 3.65 -14.17 22.14
C ASP A 222 2.76 -13.59 21.03
N ILE A 223 3.11 -12.38 20.60
CA ILE A 223 2.55 -11.77 19.41
C ILE A 223 3.45 -12.16 18.23
N PHE A 224 2.87 -12.71 17.18
CA PHE A 224 3.61 -13.13 15.97
C PHE A 224 3.33 -12.26 14.75
N SER A 225 2.31 -11.40 14.79
CA SER A 225 1.94 -10.54 13.65
C SER A 225 1.28 -9.27 14.15
N TYR A 226 1.63 -8.16 13.52
CA TYR A 226 1.19 -6.81 13.85
C TYR A 226 0.67 -6.13 12.60
N ASN A 227 -0.50 -5.51 12.67
CA ASN A 227 -1.04 -4.73 11.57
C ASN A 227 -0.98 -3.24 11.91
N ILE A 228 -0.21 -2.50 11.11
CA ILE A 228 -0.10 -1.05 11.25
C ILE A 228 -1.07 -0.31 10.34
N ASP A 229 -1.54 0.85 10.77
CA ASP A 229 -2.44 1.71 10.00
C ASP A 229 -1.67 2.71 9.12
N MET A 230 -1.90 2.64 7.82
CA MET A 230 -1.27 3.55 6.85
C MET A 230 -1.95 4.94 6.81
N LYS A 231 -3.06 5.14 7.52
CA LYS A 231 -3.72 6.47 7.64
C LYS A 231 -3.28 7.28 8.86
N GLY A 232 -2.60 6.66 9.81
CA GLY A 232 -2.18 7.26 11.09
C GLY A 232 -0.69 7.59 11.14
N VAL A 233 -0.11 7.94 10.01
CA VAL A 233 1.33 8.15 9.86
C VAL A 233 1.73 9.47 10.51
N GLU A 234 2.64 9.39 11.48
CA GLU A 234 3.20 10.56 12.16
C GLU A 234 4.66 10.72 11.73
N SER A 235 5.04 11.94 11.31
CA SER A 235 6.44 12.31 11.15
C SER A 235 6.93 12.87 12.47
N VAL A 236 8.07 12.37 12.96
CA VAL A 236 8.73 12.88 14.18
C VAL A 236 9.71 14.00 13.82
#